data_AF-A0A858RFQ5-F1
#
_entry.id   AF-A0A858RFQ5-F1
#
_cell.length_a   1.000
_cell.length_b   1.000
_cell.length_c   1.000
_cell.angle_alpha   90.00
_cell.angle_beta   90.00
_cell.angle_gamma   90.00
#
_symmetry.space_group_name_H-M   'P 1'
#
loop_
_entity.id
_entity.type
_entity.pdbx_description
1 polymer ?
#
loop_
_entity_poly.entity_id
_entity_poly.type
_entity_poly.pdbx_seq_one_letter_code
_entity_poly.pdbx_strand_id
1 'polypeptide(L)'
;MLATTLPAFHRWFLATRASGAPGIVLYGDPALPKGLAAAVARHLNEFDDDSKGNWTAFAPELIAEISESAPQRGLLGLPDGCKDCPPNSPCGRKRVLQALGKRGQAVLDGTLAVAACAPLREVFRVSLGPPPETGLHFHLVLHPEHFSDRSLASIIGDTFLEWDATRELADSA
;
A
#
# COMPACT_ATOMS: atom_id res chain seq x y z
N MET A 1 4.09 19.29 -14.21
CA MET A 1 3.04 20.30 -13.95
C MET A 1 2.19 20.36 -15.22
N LEU A 2 0.88 20.12 -15.22
CA LEU A 2 -0.14 20.42 -14.21
C LEU A 2 -0.50 19.25 -13.29
N ALA A 3 -0.57 19.54 -12.00
CA ALA A 3 -1.04 18.64 -10.97
C ALA A 3 -1.93 19.48 -10.06
N THR A 4 -3.24 19.24 -10.11
CA THR A 4 -4.21 20.33 -9.86
C THR A 4 -5.34 19.94 -8.91
N THR A 5 -5.19 19.43 -7.69
CA THR A 5 -4.07 19.24 -6.74
C THR A 5 -4.63 18.39 -5.60
N LEU A 6 -3.97 17.29 -5.23
CA LEU A 6 -3.86 16.82 -3.84
C LEU A 6 -2.35 16.83 -3.57
N PRO A 7 -1.78 17.83 -2.88
CA PRO A 7 -0.91 18.83 -3.50
C PRO A 7 0.16 18.30 -4.48
N ALA A 8 -0.25 18.35 -5.75
CA ALA A 8 0.38 17.83 -6.96
C ALA A 8 0.64 16.30 -6.98
N PHE A 9 -0.41 15.57 -6.62
CA PHE A 9 -0.52 14.18 -6.17
C PHE A 9 0.66 13.66 -5.35
N HIS A 10 0.67 14.20 -4.13
CA HIS A 10 1.80 14.58 -3.29
C HIS A 10 3.16 14.49 -3.99
N ARG A 11 3.43 15.60 -4.71
CA ARG A 11 4.39 15.80 -5.81
C ARG A 11 4.96 14.54 -6.40
N TRP A 12 3.99 13.90 -7.04
CA TRP A 12 3.98 12.68 -7.78
C TRP A 12 4.69 11.56 -7.05
N PHE A 13 4.19 11.34 -5.84
CA PHE A 13 4.57 10.24 -4.99
C PHE A 13 6.11 10.16 -4.84
N LEU A 14 6.68 11.37 -4.69
CA LEU A 14 8.04 11.79 -4.37
C LEU A 14 9.25 11.07 -5.06
N ALA A 15 9.13 10.80 -6.36
CA ALA A 15 10.09 11.16 -7.42
C ALA A 15 11.64 10.91 -7.36
N THR A 16 12.19 9.95 -6.61
CA THR A 16 13.22 9.05 -7.22
C THR A 16 12.76 7.63 -7.04
N ARG A 17 12.70 6.85 -8.14
CA ARG A 17 12.36 5.43 -8.04
C ARG A 17 13.48 4.75 -7.24
N ALA A 18 13.20 4.28 -6.03
CA ALA A 18 13.82 3.03 -5.65
C ALA A 18 13.25 2.01 -6.64
N SER A 19 13.97 1.74 -7.73
CA SER A 19 13.61 0.61 -8.59
C SER A 19 13.79 -0.62 -7.75
N GLY A 20 12.71 -1.16 -7.18
CA GLY A 20 12.81 -2.28 -6.25
C GLY A 20 11.63 -2.32 -5.31
N ALA A 21 11.48 -1.34 -4.42
CA ALA A 21 10.63 -1.47 -3.24
C ALA A 21 9.13 -1.73 -3.54
N PRO A 22 8.58 -2.88 -3.12
CA PRO A 22 7.19 -3.29 -3.34
C PRO A 22 6.22 -2.58 -2.38
N GLY A 23 4.92 -2.62 -2.66
CA GLY A 23 3.90 -2.08 -1.76
C GLY A 23 3.59 -3.01 -0.58
N ILE A 24 3.08 -2.46 0.53
CA ILE A 24 2.58 -3.21 1.68
C ILE A 24 1.05 -3.13 1.73
N VAL A 25 0.39 -4.28 1.91
CA VAL A 25 -1.06 -4.39 2.02
C VAL A 25 -1.42 -5.03 3.35
N LEU A 26 -2.20 -4.32 4.16
CA LEU A 26 -2.64 -4.72 5.49
C LEU A 26 -4.09 -5.20 5.45
N TYR A 27 -4.32 -6.40 5.96
CA TYR A 27 -5.63 -6.96 6.26
C TYR A 27 -5.83 -7.05 7.77
N GLY A 28 -7.04 -6.78 8.25
CA GLY A 28 -7.41 -7.00 9.65
C GLY A 28 -8.80 -7.57 9.78
N ASP A 29 -8.97 -8.51 10.71
CA ASP A 29 -10.25 -9.10 11.09
C ASP A 29 -10.39 -9.06 12.63
N PRO A 30 -11.42 -8.40 13.19
CA PRO A 30 -12.52 -7.70 12.52
C PRO A 30 -12.16 -6.30 11.99
N ALA A 31 -11.09 -5.70 12.51
CA ALA A 31 -10.61 -4.39 12.08
C ALA A 31 -9.13 -4.21 12.41
N LEU A 32 -8.45 -3.37 11.63
CA LEU A 32 -7.09 -2.96 11.93
C LEU A 32 -7.05 -1.93 13.06
N PRO A 33 -5.99 -1.93 13.89
CA PRO A 33 -5.73 -0.83 14.82
C PRO A 33 -5.67 0.51 14.08
N LYS A 34 -6.32 1.53 14.65
CA LYS A 34 -6.42 2.86 14.02
C LYS A 34 -5.02 3.46 13.82
N GLY A 35 -4.72 3.86 12.59
CA GLY A 35 -3.46 4.52 12.26
C GLY A 35 -2.27 3.57 12.09
N LEU A 36 -2.49 2.25 12.08
CA LEU A 36 -1.41 1.27 11.88
C LEU A 36 -0.67 1.49 10.57
N ALA A 37 -1.37 1.71 9.45
CA ALA A 37 -0.71 1.96 8.16
C ALA A 37 0.23 3.18 8.22
N ALA A 38 -0.19 4.26 8.89
CA ALA A 38 0.64 5.44 9.10
C ALA A 38 1.82 5.16 10.04
N ALA A 39 1.64 4.34 11.07
CA ALA A 39 2.70 3.93 11.97
C ALA A 39 3.76 3.06 11.28
N VAL A 40 3.33 2.12 10.42
CA VAL A 40 4.23 1.30 9.59
C VAL A 40 5.01 2.19 8.62
N ALA A 41 4.33 3.08 7.90
CA ALA A 41 4.99 4.01 6.98
C ALA A 41 6.02 4.89 7.71
N ARG A 42 5.71 5.37 8.92
CA ARG A 42 6.65 6.12 9.75
C ARG A 42 7.85 5.28 10.16
N HIS A 43 7.65 4.05 10.63
CA HIS A 43 8.74 3.15 10.99
C HIS A 43 9.67 2.92 9.81
N LEU A 44 9.13 2.59 8.64
CA LEU A 44 9.94 2.41 7.43
C LEU A 44 10.68 3.69 7.04
N ASN A 45 10.07 4.86 7.15
CA ASN A 45 10.79 6.11 6.92
C ASN A 45 11.93 6.40 7.92
N GLU A 46 11.93 5.74 9.08
CA GLU A 46 13.00 5.85 10.09
C GLU A 46 14.12 4.82 9.87
N PHE A 47 13.83 3.65 9.28
CA PHE A 47 14.75 2.50 9.24
C PHE A 47 15.03 1.92 7.84
N ASP A 48 14.30 2.32 6.80
CA ASP A 48 14.51 1.91 5.42
C ASP A 48 15.42 2.92 4.70
N ASP A 49 16.74 2.72 4.85
CA ASP A 49 17.76 3.56 4.24
C ASP A 49 17.71 3.52 2.69
N ASP A 50 17.30 2.39 2.12
CA ASP A 50 17.26 2.16 0.66
C ASP A 50 16.11 2.91 -0.02
N SER A 51 14.97 3.04 0.65
CA SER A 51 13.83 3.83 0.17
C SER A 51 14.02 5.35 0.25
N LYS A 52 15.10 5.80 0.93
CA LYS A 52 15.41 7.21 1.19
C LYS A 52 14.24 7.97 1.86
N GLY A 53 13.43 7.27 2.65
CA GLY A 53 12.34 7.85 3.45
C GLY A 53 11.18 8.43 2.63
N ASN A 54 10.45 7.58 1.88
CA ASN A 54 9.28 7.99 1.08
C ASN A 54 8.04 7.10 1.22
N TRP A 55 7.97 6.27 2.26
CA TRP A 55 6.80 5.45 2.56
C TRP A 55 5.57 6.29 2.88
N THR A 56 4.49 6.00 2.18
CA THR A 56 3.22 6.75 2.31
C THR A 56 2.07 5.82 2.66
N ALA A 57 1.37 6.13 3.75
CA ALA A 57 0.10 5.51 4.07
C ALA A 57 -1.05 6.27 3.41
N PHE A 58 -1.97 5.54 2.78
CA PHE A 58 -3.13 6.14 2.11
C PHE A 58 -4.41 5.94 2.89
N ALA A 59 -4.93 7.04 3.43
CA ALA A 59 -6.24 7.03 4.08
C ALA A 59 -7.38 6.78 3.05
N PRO A 60 -8.49 6.14 3.45
CA PRO A 60 -9.62 5.89 2.55
C PRO A 60 -10.21 7.15 1.89
N GLU A 61 -10.21 8.28 2.60
CA GLU A 61 -10.69 9.57 2.11
C GLU A 61 -9.79 10.08 0.97
N LEU A 62 -8.47 9.91 1.13
CA LEU A 62 -7.49 10.26 0.11
C LEU A 62 -7.66 9.39 -1.14
N ILE A 63 -7.89 8.08 -0.97
CA ILE A 63 -8.19 7.18 -2.08
C ILE A 63 -9.45 7.61 -2.82
N ALA A 64 -10.49 8.03 -2.11
CA ALA A 64 -11.72 8.52 -2.72
C ALA A 64 -11.48 9.77 -3.57
N GLU A 65 -10.71 10.73 -3.05
CA GLU A 65 -10.42 11.98 -3.77
C GLU A 65 -9.52 11.75 -5.01
N ILE A 66 -8.53 10.85 -4.94
CA ILE A 66 -7.76 10.39 -6.12
C ILE A 66 -8.69 9.76 -7.15
N SER A 67 -9.60 8.93 -6.68
CA SER A 67 -10.49 8.17 -7.56
C SER A 67 -11.44 9.08 -8.34
N GLU A 68 -11.81 10.23 -7.78
CA GLU A 68 -12.65 11.26 -8.42
C GLU A 68 -11.87 12.18 -9.35
N SER A 69 -10.57 12.35 -9.11
CA SER A 69 -9.77 13.34 -9.81
C SER A 69 -9.12 12.77 -11.08
N ALA A 70 -9.66 13.09 -12.25
CA ALA A 70 -9.09 12.70 -13.54
C ALA A 70 -7.58 13.01 -13.68
N PRO A 71 -7.08 14.20 -13.26
CA PRO A 71 -5.64 14.47 -13.25
C PRO A 71 -4.82 13.50 -12.38
N GLN A 72 -5.32 13.11 -11.21
CA GLN A 72 -4.60 12.22 -10.29
C GLN A 72 -4.61 10.76 -10.78
N ARG A 73 -5.72 10.33 -11.39
CA ARG A 73 -5.83 9.04 -12.08
C ARG A 73 -4.86 8.96 -13.25
N GLY A 74 -4.74 10.02 -14.05
CA GLY A 74 -3.80 10.10 -15.16
C GLY A 74 -2.35 9.89 -14.72
N LEU A 75 -1.97 10.41 -13.55
CA LEU A 75 -0.62 10.21 -12.97
C LEU A 75 -0.32 8.75 -12.59
N LEU A 76 -1.35 7.95 -12.36
CA LEU A 76 -1.27 6.50 -12.10
C LEU A 76 -1.44 5.67 -13.39
N GLY A 77 -1.53 6.31 -14.56
CA GLY A 77 -1.77 5.65 -15.84
C GLY A 77 -3.17 5.03 -15.96
N LEU A 78 -4.14 5.52 -15.17
CA LEU A 78 -5.51 5.00 -15.16
C LEU A 78 -6.39 5.76 -16.14
N PRO A 79 -7.33 5.09 -16.84
CA PRO A 79 -8.31 5.76 -17.67
C PRO A 79 -9.31 6.56 -16.82
N ASP A 80 -9.93 7.59 -17.42
CA ASP A 80 -10.84 8.53 -16.74
C ASP A 80 -12.05 7.87 -16.06
N GLY A 81 -12.41 6.65 -16.45
CA GLY A 81 -13.45 5.90 -15.76
C GLY A 81 -13.67 4.49 -16.31
N CYS A 82 -14.61 3.80 -15.69
CA CYS A 82 -15.24 2.62 -16.26
C CYS A 82 -16.58 3.06 -16.87
N LYS A 83 -16.97 2.51 -18.01
CA LYS A 83 -18.19 2.92 -18.73
C LYS A 83 -19.45 2.77 -17.87
N ASP A 84 -19.47 1.79 -16.98
CA ASP A 84 -20.66 1.39 -16.23
C ASP A 84 -20.64 1.79 -14.75
N CYS A 85 -19.59 2.50 -14.27
CA CYS A 85 -19.55 2.92 -12.89
C CYS A 85 -18.82 4.26 -12.66
N PRO A 86 -19.28 5.08 -11.69
CA PRO A 86 -18.62 6.32 -11.33
C PRO A 86 -17.15 6.10 -10.93
N PRO A 87 -16.25 7.09 -11.15
CA PRO A 87 -14.84 6.98 -10.79
C PRO A 87 -14.56 6.69 -9.32
N ASN A 88 -15.42 7.15 -8.38
CA ASN A 88 -15.29 6.86 -6.95
C ASN A 88 -15.98 5.56 -6.49
N SER A 89 -16.54 4.78 -7.42
CA SER A 89 -17.13 3.48 -7.09
C SER A 89 -16.07 2.51 -6.54
N PRO A 90 -16.46 1.40 -5.89
CA PRO A 90 -15.52 0.36 -5.48
C PRO A 90 -14.60 -0.11 -6.63
N CYS A 91 -15.09 -0.15 -7.86
CA CYS A 91 -14.28 -0.47 -9.05
C CYS A 91 -13.18 0.58 -9.29
N GLY A 92 -13.53 1.86 -9.26
CA GLY A 92 -12.57 2.93 -9.47
C GLY A 92 -11.55 3.06 -8.34
N ARG A 93 -11.98 2.90 -7.08
CA ARG A 93 -11.08 2.84 -5.91
C ARG A 93 -10.13 1.64 -5.96
N LYS A 94 -10.61 0.45 -6.36
CA LYS A 94 -9.76 -0.73 -6.57
C LYS A 94 -8.65 -0.45 -7.57
N ARG A 95 -8.95 0.22 -8.69
CA ARG A 95 -7.94 0.57 -9.69
C ARG A 95 -6.88 1.52 -9.15
N VAL A 96 -7.27 2.49 -8.33
CA VAL A 96 -6.32 3.40 -7.66
C VAL A 96 -5.43 2.62 -6.67
N LEU A 97 -6.03 1.82 -5.79
CA LEU A 97 -5.28 0.99 -4.83
C LEU A 97 -4.30 0.05 -5.53
N GLN A 98 -4.74 -0.63 -6.58
CA GLN A 98 -3.86 -1.51 -7.37
C GLN A 98 -2.70 -0.74 -8.01
N ALA A 99 -2.96 0.44 -8.56
CA ALA A 99 -1.91 1.26 -9.17
C ALA A 99 -0.91 1.79 -8.13
N LEU A 100 -1.38 2.14 -6.93
CA LEU A 100 -0.51 2.52 -5.81
C LEU A 100 0.33 1.35 -5.31
N GLY A 101 -0.28 0.17 -5.12
CA GLY A 101 0.45 -1.04 -4.72
C GLY A 101 1.52 -1.44 -5.72
N LYS A 102 1.21 -1.37 -7.03
CA LYS A 102 2.17 -1.63 -8.11
C LYS A 102 3.29 -0.59 -8.18
N ARG A 103 3.00 0.66 -7.81
CA ARG A 103 4.00 1.72 -7.80
C ARG A 103 5.06 1.52 -6.71
N GLY A 104 4.73 0.80 -5.63
CA GLY A 104 5.64 0.57 -4.50
C GLY A 104 5.56 1.65 -3.44
N GLN A 105 6.27 1.48 -2.32
CA GLN A 105 6.41 2.47 -1.23
C GLN A 105 5.07 2.99 -0.65
N ALA A 106 4.02 2.20 -0.81
CA ALA A 106 2.68 2.50 -0.36
C ALA A 106 2.29 1.50 0.73
N VAL A 107 1.77 2.00 1.85
CA VAL A 107 1.09 1.17 2.85
C VAL A 107 -0.40 1.35 2.67
N LEU A 108 -1.05 0.29 2.22
CA LEU A 108 -2.48 0.24 1.91
C LEU A 108 -3.18 -0.66 2.92
N ASP A 109 -4.38 -0.28 3.34
CA ASP A 109 -5.14 -1.06 4.31
C ASP A 109 -6.59 -1.34 3.88
N GLY A 110 -7.15 -2.40 4.48
CA GLY A 110 -8.55 -2.78 4.33
C GLY A 110 -8.84 -3.83 3.25
N THR A 111 -10.04 -4.40 3.33
CA THR A 111 -10.52 -5.48 2.44
C THR A 111 -10.47 -5.09 0.96
N LEU A 112 -10.74 -3.82 0.65
CA LEU A 112 -10.70 -3.32 -0.72
C LEU A 112 -9.26 -3.30 -1.28
N ALA A 113 -8.27 -2.95 -0.46
CA ALA A 113 -6.85 -2.94 -0.85
C ALA A 113 -6.34 -4.36 -1.09
N VAL A 114 -6.70 -5.31 -0.22
CA VAL A 114 -6.41 -6.75 -0.39
C VAL A 114 -6.96 -7.27 -1.71
N ALA A 115 -8.25 -7.00 -1.97
CA ALA A 115 -8.89 -7.43 -3.21
C ALA A 115 -8.29 -6.75 -4.46
N ALA A 116 -7.91 -5.47 -4.36
CA ALA A 116 -7.29 -4.73 -5.46
C ALA A 116 -5.89 -5.24 -5.80
N CYS A 117 -5.11 -5.59 -4.77
CA CYS A 117 -3.72 -6.00 -4.92
C CYS A 117 -3.55 -7.53 -5.05
N ALA A 118 -4.63 -8.31 -4.96
CA ALA A 118 -4.63 -9.76 -5.18
C ALA A 118 -3.81 -10.22 -6.42
N PRO A 119 -3.90 -9.56 -7.58
CA PRO A 119 -3.14 -9.97 -8.77
C PRO A 119 -1.65 -9.60 -8.75
N LEU A 120 -1.19 -8.76 -7.81
CA LEU A 120 0.18 -8.25 -7.79
C LEU A 120 1.11 -9.23 -7.07
N ARG A 121 2.16 -9.71 -7.72
CA ARG A 121 3.11 -10.64 -7.08
C ARG A 121 4.09 -9.92 -6.15
N GLU A 122 4.46 -8.70 -6.52
CA GLU A 122 5.44 -7.85 -5.84
C GLU A 122 4.77 -6.94 -4.80
N VAL A 123 3.90 -7.49 -3.95
CA VAL A 123 3.38 -6.75 -2.79
C VAL A 123 3.50 -7.61 -1.54
N PHE A 124 4.02 -7.01 -0.48
CA PHE A 124 4.08 -7.61 0.83
C PHE A 124 2.69 -7.60 1.45
N ARG A 125 2.24 -8.75 1.94
CA ARG A 125 0.87 -8.92 2.45
C ARG A 125 0.92 -9.32 3.91
N VAL A 126 0.22 -8.55 4.73
CA VAL A 126 0.14 -8.75 6.17
C VAL A 126 -1.30 -9.02 6.56
N SER A 127 -1.51 -10.07 7.35
CA SER A 127 -2.78 -10.36 8.02
C SER A 127 -2.65 -10.10 9.51
N LEU A 128 -3.50 -9.24 10.07
CA LEU A 128 -3.75 -9.15 11.50
C LEU A 128 -5.01 -9.95 11.83
N GLY A 129 -4.81 -11.07 12.51
CA GLY A 129 -5.82 -12.11 12.69
C GLY A 129 -5.77 -13.16 11.57
N PRO A 130 -6.74 -14.09 11.56
CA PRO A 130 -6.83 -15.15 10.56
C PRO A 130 -6.86 -14.58 9.14
N PRO A 131 -6.07 -15.12 8.20
CA PRO A 131 -6.13 -14.68 6.81
C PRO A 131 -7.49 -15.05 6.20
N PRO A 132 -8.03 -14.23 5.29
CA PRO A 132 -9.31 -14.51 4.65
C PRO A 132 -9.18 -15.71 3.71
N GLU A 133 -10.23 -16.54 3.63
CA GLU A 133 -10.34 -17.70 2.72
C GLU A 133 -10.44 -17.27 1.25
N THR A 134 -9.34 -16.74 0.72
CA THR A 134 -9.26 -16.10 -0.60
C THR A 134 -8.26 -16.79 -1.53
N GLY A 135 -7.54 -17.79 -1.03
CA GLY A 135 -6.41 -18.41 -1.72
C GLY A 135 -5.20 -17.47 -1.87
N LEU A 136 -5.22 -16.29 -1.24
CA LEU A 136 -4.10 -15.37 -1.24
C LEU A 136 -3.04 -15.82 -0.24
N HIS A 137 -1.78 -15.72 -0.64
CA HIS A 137 -0.65 -15.92 0.26
C HIS A 137 -0.36 -14.62 1.03
N PHE A 138 -0.24 -14.74 2.35
CA PHE A 138 0.23 -13.67 3.22
C PHE A 138 1.67 -13.95 3.61
N HIS A 139 2.51 -12.91 3.58
CA HIS A 139 3.91 -13.03 3.92
C HIS A 139 4.11 -12.98 5.44
N LEU A 140 3.22 -12.27 6.13
CA LEU A 140 3.20 -12.16 7.58
C LEU A 140 1.76 -12.31 8.09
N VAL A 141 1.58 -13.16 9.09
CA VAL A 141 0.33 -13.30 9.85
C VAL A 141 0.64 -13.06 11.31
N LEU A 142 -0.02 -12.07 11.90
CA LEU A 142 0.14 -11.72 13.31
C LEU A 142 -1.21 -11.81 14.02
N HIS A 143 -1.17 -12.24 15.26
CA HIS A 143 -2.30 -12.24 16.18
C HIS A 143 -2.19 -11.00 17.08
N PRO A 144 -2.88 -9.89 16.76
CA PRO A 144 -2.67 -8.60 17.42
C PRO A 144 -2.86 -8.66 18.95
N GLU A 145 -3.68 -9.58 19.45
CA GLU A 145 -3.90 -9.84 20.88
C GLU A 145 -2.64 -10.25 21.65
N HIS A 146 -1.57 -10.66 20.95
CA HIS A 146 -0.29 -11.04 21.55
C HIS A 146 0.75 -9.93 21.51
N PHE A 147 0.40 -8.77 20.95
CA PHE A 147 1.32 -7.66 20.76
C PHE A 147 0.73 -6.36 21.30
N SER A 148 1.61 -5.44 21.64
CA SER A 148 1.16 -4.07 21.89
C SER A 148 0.91 -3.36 20.54
N ASP A 149 -0.03 -2.42 20.52
CA ASP A 149 -0.25 -1.56 19.34
C ASP A 149 1.03 -0.84 18.89
N ARG A 150 1.94 -0.56 19.84
CA ARG A 150 3.22 0.11 19.59
C ARG A 150 4.23 -0.79 18.87
N SER A 151 4.17 -2.10 19.08
CA SER A 151 5.13 -3.06 18.50
C SER A 151 4.70 -3.60 17.14
N LEU A 152 3.41 -3.53 16.79
CA LEU A 152 2.93 -4.06 15.50
C LEU A 152 3.59 -3.38 14.30
N ALA A 153 3.77 -2.06 14.36
CA ALA A 153 4.39 -1.30 13.27
C ALA A 153 5.85 -1.72 13.03
N SER A 154 6.62 -1.91 14.11
CA SER A 154 8.03 -2.32 14.00
C SER A 154 8.15 -3.75 13.51
N ILE A 155 7.36 -4.69 14.04
CA ILE A 155 7.37 -6.09 13.59
C ILE A 155 7.09 -6.17 12.09
N ILE A 156 6.06 -5.47 11.62
CA ILE A 156 5.70 -5.44 10.19
C ILE A 156 6.81 -4.81 9.36
N GLY A 157 7.35 -3.67 9.80
CA GLY A 157 8.41 -2.96 9.08
C GLY A 157 9.69 -3.78 8.97
N ASP A 158 10.16 -4.34 10.07
CA ASP A 158 11.40 -5.12 10.11
C ASP A 158 11.29 -6.40 9.27
N THR A 159 10.15 -7.10 9.36
CA THR A 159 9.90 -8.30 8.54
C THR A 159 9.82 -7.95 7.04
N PHE A 160 9.26 -6.79 6.71
CA PHE A 160 9.25 -6.30 5.33
C PHE A 160 10.67 -6.09 4.79
N LEU A 161 11.54 -5.43 5.57
CA LEU A 161 12.92 -5.14 5.17
C LEU A 161 13.73 -6.43 4.93
N GLU A 162 13.59 -7.42 5.80
CA GLU A 162 14.23 -8.73 5.62
C GLU A 162 13.75 -9.44 4.34
N TRP A 163 12.45 -9.37 4.07
CA TRP A 163 11.86 -9.98 2.88
C TRP A 163 12.30 -9.27 1.59
N ASP A 164 12.35 -7.94 1.58
CA ASP A 164 12.76 -7.17 0.39
C ASP A 164 14.24 -7.43 0.06
N ALA A 165 15.11 -7.42 1.07
CA ALA A 165 16.54 -7.74 0.90
C ALA A 165 16.75 -9.15 0.33
N THR A 166 15.96 -10.14 0.78
CA THR A 166 16.03 -11.51 0.24
C THR A 166 15.62 -11.58 -1.23
N ARG A 167 14.64 -10.77 -1.63
CA ARG A 167 14.14 -10.70 -3.01
C ARG A 167 15.16 -10.06 -3.94
N GLU A 168 15.79 -8.96 -3.54
CA GLU A 168 16.83 -8.31 -4.35
C GLU A 168 18.04 -9.21 -4.62
N LEU A 169 18.44 -10.03 -3.63
CA LEU A 169 19.48 -11.04 -3.79
C LEU A 169 19.09 -12.11 -4.81
N ALA A 170 17.82 -12.54 -4.82
CA ALA A 170 17.33 -13.55 -5.76
C ALA A 170 17.24 -13.03 -7.20
N ASP A 171 16.91 -11.75 -7.39
CA ASP A 171 16.81 -11.11 -8.71
C ASP A 171 18.18 -10.75 -9.33
N SER A 172 19.25 -10.75 -8.51
CA SER A 172 20.63 -10.41 -8.93
C SER A 172 21.50 -11.63 -9.25
N ALA A 173 21.00 -12.85 -9.05
CA ALA A 173 21.70 -14.13 -9.24
C ALA A 173 21.35 -14.81 -10.57
#